data_AF-A0A2E0L163-F1
#
_entry.id   AF-A0A2E0L163-F1
#
_cell.length_a   1.000
_cell.length_b   1.000
_cell.length_c   1.000
_cell.angle_alpha   90.00
_cell.angle_beta   90.00
_cell.angle_gamma   90.00
#
_symmetry.space_group_name_H-M   'P 1'
#
loop_
_entity.id
_entity.type
_entity.pdbx_description
1 polymer ?
#
loop_
_entity_poly.entity_id
_entity_poly.type
_entity_poly.pdbx_seq_one_letter_code
_entity_poly.pdbx_strand_id
1 'polypeptide(L)' 'MEIVRCVSCDGYGWFSEDDGSTVDCDWCGGVGYVYRDDRDVDHKIPEAEFGKVADVLEKLEIERLREIGYTGGPKKPWE' A
#
# COMPACT_ATOMS: atom_id res chain seq x y z
N MET A 1 2.31 14.66 7.31
CA MET A 1 2.72 13.65 6.32
C MET A 1 1.45 13.04 5.75
N GLU A 2 1.40 12.85 4.44
CA GLU A 2 0.28 12.23 3.73
C GLU A 2 0.62 10.76 3.43
N ILE A 3 -0.37 9.87 3.34
CA ILE A 3 -0.15 8.51 2.85
C ILE A 3 -0.45 8.49 1.35
N VAL A 4 0.55 8.12 0.55
CA VAL A 4 0.45 8.08 -0.90
C VAL A 4 0.86 6.70 -1.43
N ARG A 5 0.40 6.38 -2.63
CA ARG A 5 0.78 5.15 -3.33
C ARG A 5 2.29 5.13 -3.55
N CYS A 6 2.93 4.00 -3.26
CA CYS A 6 4.35 3.81 -3.52
C CYS A 6 4.61 3.87 -5.04
N VAL A 7 5.43 4.84 -5.47
CA VAL A 7 5.79 5.03 -6.89
C VAL A 7 6.66 3.90 -7.44
N SER A 8 7.36 3.17 -6.56
CA SER A 8 8.29 2.11 -6.96
C SER A 8 7.54 0.86 -7.43
N CYS A 9 6.48 0.46 -6.70
CA CYS A 9 5.71 -0.75 -6.99
C CYS A 9 4.25 -0.47 -7.35
N ASP A 10 3.90 0.77 -7.70
CA ASP A 10 2.53 1.21 -8.03
C ASP A 10 1.44 0.66 -7.10
N GLY A 11 1.69 0.70 -5.80
CA GLY A 11 0.69 0.28 -4.81
C GLY A 11 0.61 -1.22 -4.55
N TYR A 12 1.29 -2.07 -5.32
CA TYR A 12 1.21 -3.52 -5.13
C TYR A 12 1.92 -3.97 -3.87
N GLY A 13 3.07 -3.38 -3.55
CA GLY A 13 3.89 -3.81 -2.40
C GLY A 13 4.87 -4.92 -2.73
N TRP A 14 4.79 -5.54 -3.90
CA TRP A 14 5.75 -6.53 -4.40
C TRP A 14 6.07 -6.30 -5.88
N PHE A 15 7.09 -7.01 -6.38
CA PHE A 15 7.40 -7.17 -7.80
C PHE A 15 7.27 -8.64 -8.20
N SER A 16 6.85 -8.88 -9.43
CA SER A 16 6.84 -10.22 -10.04
C SER A 16 8.14 -10.45 -10.81
N GLU A 17 8.75 -11.60 -10.60
CA GLU A 17 9.94 -12.05 -11.32
C GLU A 17 9.55 -12.99 -12.49
N ASP A 18 10.47 -13.16 -13.44
CA ASP A 18 10.24 -13.97 -14.66
C ASP A 18 9.98 -15.46 -14.37
N ASP A 19 10.47 -15.97 -13.23
CA ASP A 19 10.26 -17.35 -12.78
C ASP A 19 8.89 -17.55 -12.07
N GLY A 20 8.09 -16.48 -11.99
CA GLY A 20 6.78 -16.47 -11.33
C GLY A 20 6.86 -16.28 -9.81
N SER A 21 8.05 -16.05 -9.24
CA SER A 21 8.20 -15.66 -7.84
C SER A 21 7.82 -14.19 -7.62
N THR A 22 7.64 -13.82 -6.36
CA THR A 22 7.39 -12.44 -5.95
C THR A 22 8.38 -12.02 -4.88
N VAL A 23 8.87 -10.78 -4.99
CA VAL A 23 9.74 -10.16 -3.99
C VAL A 23 9.07 -8.90 -3.45
N ASP A 24 9.19 -8.66 -2.15
CA ASP A 24 8.64 -7.46 -1.54
C ASP A 24 9.33 -6.21 -2.09
N CYS A 25 8.57 -5.14 -2.24
CA CYS A 25 9.12 -3.84 -2.61
C CYS A 25 9.84 -3.25 -1.39
N ASP A 26 11.17 -3.22 -1.45
CA ASP A 26 12.02 -2.70 -0.38
C ASP A 26 11.74 -1.23 -0.03
N TRP A 27 11.31 -0.43 -1.02
CA TRP A 27 11.02 1.00 -0.84
C TRP A 27 9.90 1.23 0.18
N CYS A 28 8.76 0.57 -0.01
CA CYS A 28 7.63 0.63 0.93
C CYS A 28 7.68 -0.46 2.00
N GLY A 29 8.61 -1.42 1.91
CA GLY A 29 8.68 -2.57 2.81
C GLY A 29 7.45 -3.48 2.72
N GLY A 30 6.98 -3.76 1.51
CA GLY A 30 5.81 -4.64 1.31
C GLY A 30 4.44 -3.97 1.43
N VAL A 31 4.35 -2.73 1.93
CA VAL A 31 3.06 -2.10 2.28
C VAL A 31 2.25 -1.61 1.07
N GLY A 32 2.92 -1.28 -0.06
CA GLY A 32 2.30 -0.64 -1.22
C GLY A 32 2.10 0.88 -1.07
N TYR A 33 2.21 1.42 0.14
CA TYR A 33 2.06 2.85 0.42
C TYR A 33 3.25 3.40 1.20
N VAL A 34 3.46 4.72 1.12
CA VAL A 34 4.55 5.45 1.77
C VAL A 34 4.01 6.74 2.39
N TYR A 35 4.73 7.28 3.38
CA TYR A 35 4.50 8.63 3.86
C TYR A 35 5.20 9.64 2.99
N ARG A 36 4.48 10.69 2.59
CA ARG A 36 5.04 11.85 1.92
C ARG A 36 5.15 13.02 2.89
N ASP A 37 6.35 13.59 3.00
CA ASP A 37 6.59 14.79 3.79
C ASP A 37 6.22 16.08 3.01
N ASP A 38 6.34 17.23 3.69
CA ASP A 38 6.04 18.55 3.13
C ASP A 38 7.02 19.01 2.04
N ARG A 39 8.10 18.25 1.81
CA ARG A 39 9.09 18.46 0.75
C ARG A 39 8.92 17.46 -0.39
N ASP A 40 7.79 16.77 -0.46
CA ASP A 40 7.47 15.75 -1.48
C ASP A 40 8.43 14.55 -1.44
N VAL A 41 9.05 14.29 -0.28
CA VAL A 41 9.94 13.14 -0.08
C VAL A 41 9.16 11.97 0.50
N ASP A 42 9.30 10.81 -0.15
CA ASP A 42 8.67 9.56 0.26
C ASP A 42 9.51 8.81 1.30
N HIS A 43 8.85 8.36 2.37
CA HIS A 43 9.42 7.63 3.49
C HIS A 43 8.62 6.35 3.74
N LYS A 44 9.32 5.26 4.09
CA LYS A 44 8.65 4.03 4.53
C LYS A 44 7.79 4.30 5.76
N ILE A 45 6.57 3.76 5.78
CA ILE A 45 5.70 3.80 6.96
C ILE A 45 6.34 2.91 8.04
N PRO A 46 6.70 3.43 9.23
CA PRO A 46 7.29 2.61 10.28
C PRO A 46 6.29 1.58 10.81
N GLU A 47 6.76 0.36 11.11
CA GLU A 47 5.88 -0.73 11.61
C GLU A 47 5.12 -0.33 12.89
N ALA A 48 5.75 0.46 13.76
CA ALA A 48 5.13 0.98 14.98
C ALA A 48 3.91 1.89 14.72
N GLU A 49 3.71 2.34 13.48
CA GLU A 49 2.58 3.17 13.07
C GLU A 49 1.49 2.40 12.35
N PHE A 50 1.70 1.13 11.96
CA PHE A 50 0.71 0.35 11.22
C PHE A 50 -0.66 0.33 11.91
N GLY A 51 -0.71 0.14 13.24
CA GLY A 51 -1.97 0.18 13.97
C GLY A 51 -2.67 1.54 13.98
N LYS A 52 -1.95 2.65 13.72
CA LYS A 52 -2.53 4.01 13.67
C LYS A 52 -3.08 4.36 12.30
N VAL A 53 -2.56 3.73 11.24
CA VAL A 53 -2.92 4.04 9.86
C VAL A 53 -3.64 2.91 9.13
N ALA A 54 -3.92 1.80 9.81
CA ALA A 54 -4.59 0.63 9.26
C ALA A 54 -5.87 1.00 8.50
N ASP A 55 -6.77 1.76 9.11
CA ASP A 55 -8.04 2.19 8.48
C ASP A 55 -7.83 3.00 7.21
N VAL A 56 -6.78 3.84 7.17
CA VAL A 56 -6.45 4.65 6.00
C VAL A 56 -5.88 3.76 4.89
N LEU A 57 -4.97 2.84 5.23
CA LEU A 57 -4.39 1.89 4.28
C LEU A 57 -5.47 0.98 3.68
N GLU A 58 -6.38 0.46 4.50
CA GLU A 58 -7.49 -0.37 4.01
C GLU A 58 -8.38 0.41 3.04
N LYS A 59 -8.75 1.65 3.41
CA LYS A 59 -9.56 2.50 2.53
C LYS A 59 -8.88 2.74 1.19
N LEU A 60 -7.59 3.10 1.19
CA LEU A 60 -6.82 3.33 -0.03
C LEU A 60 -6.73 2.07 -0.89
N GLU A 61 -6.57 0.89 -0.28
CA GLU A 61 -6.53 -0.36 -1.03
C GLU A 61 -7.89 -0.72 -1.63
N ILE A 62 -8.99 -0.48 -0.92
CA ILE A 62 -10.34 -0.65 -1.48
C ILE A 62 -10.54 0.28 -2.69
N GLU A 63 -10.07 1.52 -2.61
CA GLU A 63 -10.11 2.47 -3.73
C GLU A 63 -9.28 1.96 -4.92
N ARG A 64 -8.04 1.50 -4.67
CA ARG A 64 -7.17 0.91 -5.70
C ARG A 64 -7.80 -0.33 -6.36
N LEU A 65 -8.39 -1.22 -5.58
CA LEU A 65 -9.09 -2.39 -6.09
C LEU A 65 -10.23 -1.98 -7.03
N ARG A 66 -11.00 -0.96 -6.67
CA ARG A 66 -12.07 -0.43 -7.54
C ARG A 66 -11.52 0.14 -8.85
N GLU A 67 -10.37 0.82 -8.82
CA GLU A 67 -9.73 1.34 -10.03
C GLU A 67 -9.35 0.24 -11.03
N ILE A 68 -8.94 -0.93 -10.54
CA ILE A 68 -8.61 -2.09 -11.39
C ILE A 68 -9.83 -2.96 -11.74
N GLY A 69 -11.05 -2.47 -11.44
CA GLY A 69 -12.31 -3.12 -11.81
C GLY A 69 -12.84 -4.13 -10.80
N TYR A 70 -12.27 -4.22 -9.59
CA TYR A 70 -12.84 -5.05 -8.54
C TYR A 70 -14.15 -4.45 -8.01
N THR A 71 -15.20 -5.25 -7.97
CA THR A 71 -16.54 -4.84 -7.50
C THR A 71 -16.98 -5.55 -6.23
N GLY A 72 -16.14 -6.44 -5.69
CA GLY A 72 -16.43 -7.12 -4.43
C GLY A 72 -16.23 -6.20 -3.21
N GLY A 73 -16.63 -6.69 -2.04
CA GLY A 73 -16.42 -6.01 -0.77
C GLY A 73 -15.52 -6.81 0.18
N PRO A 74 -15.14 -6.23 1.32
CA PRO A 74 -14.54 -6.97 2.42
C PRO A 74 -15.46 -8.13 2.80
N LYS A 75 -14.90 -9.32 3.03
CA LYS A 75 -15.70 -10.49 3.44
C LYS A 75 -16.30 -10.33 4.83
N LYS A 76 -15.69 -9.50 5.69
CA LYS A 76 -16.10 -9.23 7.06
C LYS A 76 -15.92 -7.74 7.40
N PRO A 77 -16.81 -6.86 6.93
CA PRO A 77 -16.68 -5.41 7.08
C PRO A 77 -16.86 -4.86 8.52
N TRP A 78 -16.86 -5.72 9.54
CA TRP A 78 -17.08 -5.36 10.96
C TRP A 78 -15.92 -5.79 11.88
N GLU A 79 -14.92 -6.48 11.32
CA GLU A 79 -13.62 -6.75 11.98
C GLU A 79 -12.67 -5.62 11.61
#